data_AF-A0A7V0V757-F1
#
_entry.id   AF-A0A7V0V757-F1
#
_cell.length_a   1.000
_cell.length_b   1.000
_cell.length_c   1.000
_cell.angle_alpha   90.00
_cell.angle_beta   90.00
_cell.angle_gamma   90.00
#
_symmetry.space_group_name_H-M   'P 1'
#
loop_
_entity.id
_entity.type
_entity.pdbx_description
1 polymer ?
#
loop_
_entity_poly.entity_id
_entity_poly.type
_entity_poly.pdbx_seq_one_letter_code
_entity_poly.pdbx_strand_id
1 'polypeptide(L)'
;ARGGSEGNFSSISGRHPRTGIGIDGDGNLVIVVVDGDASFFSTGMTLSELANELKNRGAINAMNLDGGGSSALFFNGSICSNPNGGAGERAIANAILFVPN
;
A
#
# COMPACT_ATOMS: atom_id res chain seq x y z
N ALA A 1 -0.17 -25.99 -26.94
CA ALA A 1 -0.78 -26.21 -25.61
C ALA A 1 0.24 -25.91 -24.51
N ARG A 2 0.10 -24.76 -23.84
CA ARG A 2 0.49 -24.53 -22.43
C ARG A 2 -0.40 -23.39 -21.92
N GLY A 3 -1.63 -23.75 -21.56
CA GLY A 3 -2.49 -22.87 -20.76
C GLY A 3 -1.92 -22.82 -19.35
N GLY A 4 -1.14 -21.78 -19.06
CA GLY A 4 -1.00 -21.31 -17.69
C GLY A 4 -2.25 -20.51 -17.37
N SER A 5 -2.90 -20.77 -16.26
CA SER A 5 -3.94 -19.87 -15.74
C SER A 5 -3.33 -18.48 -15.62
N GLU A 6 -3.81 -17.52 -16.41
CA GLU A 6 -3.47 -16.12 -16.22
C GLU A 6 -3.81 -15.78 -14.76
N GLY A 7 -2.78 -15.43 -13.98
CA GLY A 7 -2.98 -14.95 -12.63
C GLY A 7 -3.99 -13.81 -12.70
N ASN A 8 -5.06 -13.89 -11.94
CA ASN A 8 -6.11 -12.88 -11.96
C ASN A 8 -5.54 -11.61 -11.30
N PHE A 9 -4.89 -10.74 -12.09
CA PHE A 9 -4.19 -9.52 -11.64
C PHE A 9 -5.15 -8.40 -11.17
N SER A 10 -6.33 -8.78 -10.69
CA SER A 10 -7.36 -7.88 -10.16
C SER A 10 -6.80 -6.90 -9.14
N SER A 11 -5.86 -7.33 -8.28
CA SER A 11 -5.22 -6.45 -7.29
C SER A 11 -4.29 -5.38 -7.88
N ILE A 12 -3.83 -5.54 -9.13
CA ILE A 12 -2.92 -4.60 -9.80
C ILE A 12 -3.72 -3.57 -10.59
N SER A 13 -4.75 -4.01 -11.31
CA SER A 13 -5.63 -3.13 -12.09
C SER A 13 -6.61 -2.35 -11.20
N GLY A 14 -6.99 -1.13 -11.60
CA GLY A 14 -8.01 -0.36 -10.88
C GLY A 14 -7.54 0.26 -9.57
N ARG A 15 -8.50 0.78 -8.79
CA ARG A 15 -8.24 1.46 -7.52
C ARG A 15 -8.42 0.49 -6.37
N HIS A 16 -7.42 0.43 -5.52
CA HIS A 16 -7.38 -0.45 -4.35
C HIS A 16 -6.68 0.25 -3.20
N PRO A 17 -6.84 -0.24 -1.96
CA PRO A 17 -5.88 0.06 -0.92
C PRO A 17 -4.46 -0.29 -1.38
N ARG A 18 -3.47 0.55 -1.07
CA ARG A 18 -2.07 0.39 -1.52
C ARG A 18 -1.09 0.58 -0.38
N THR A 19 0.04 -0.09 -0.49
CA THR A 19 1.23 0.20 0.33
C THR A 19 2.38 0.46 -0.62
N GLY A 20 3.01 1.63 -0.50
CA GLY A 20 4.16 2.03 -1.29
C GLY A 20 5.32 2.45 -0.41
N ILE A 21 6.53 2.11 -0.84
CA ILE A 21 7.78 2.55 -0.19
C ILE A 21 8.72 3.13 -1.23
N GLY A 22 9.41 4.20 -0.88
CA GLY A 22 10.44 4.83 -1.71
C GLY A 22 11.54 5.46 -0.89
N ILE A 23 12.54 5.98 -1.61
CA ILE A 23 13.70 6.68 -1.05
C ILE A 23 13.80 8.03 -1.76
N ASP A 24 14.00 9.11 -1.00
CA ASP A 24 14.22 10.45 -1.54
C ASP A 24 15.69 10.70 -1.93
N GLY A 25 16.00 11.92 -2.38
CA GLY A 25 17.37 12.30 -2.79
C GLY A 25 18.39 12.33 -1.66
N ASP A 26 17.94 12.40 -0.40
CA ASP A 26 18.77 12.47 0.80
C ASP A 26 18.93 11.10 1.47
N GLY A 27 18.27 10.07 0.94
CA GLY A 27 18.29 8.71 1.47
C GLY A 27 17.22 8.44 2.53
N ASN A 28 16.27 9.34 2.77
CA ASN A 28 15.18 9.12 3.70
C ASN A 28 14.12 8.19 3.08
N LEU A 29 13.50 7.37 3.93
CA LEU A 29 12.37 6.55 3.52
C LEU A 29 11.10 7.39 3.40
N VAL A 30 10.39 7.19 2.29
CA VAL A 30 9.03 7.71 2.07
C VAL A 30 8.08 6.52 2.03
N ILE A 31 7.12 6.48 2.94
CA ILE A 31 6.16 5.38 3.04
C ILE A 31 4.76 5.95 2.89
N VAL A 32 3.96 5.33 2.02
CA VAL A 32 2.59 5.73 1.76
C VAL A 32 1.69 4.51 1.94
N VAL A 33 0.72 4.62 2.85
CA VAL A 33 -0.37 3.64 3.01
C VAL A 33 -1.65 4.33 2.60
N VAL A 34 -2.36 3.72 1.66
CA VAL A 34 -3.59 4.23 1.08
C VAL A 34 -4.72 3.28 1.47
N ASP A 35 -5.71 3.78 2.20
CA ASP A 35 -6.96 3.06 2.46
C ASP A 35 -7.78 2.93 1.18
N GLY A 36 -8.70 1.98 1.13
CA GLY A 36 -9.57 1.78 -0.02
C GLY A 36 -10.72 0.83 0.30
N ASP A 37 -11.53 0.52 -0.71
CA ASP A 37 -12.69 -0.36 -0.59
C ASP A 37 -13.73 0.10 0.47
N ALA A 38 -13.76 1.41 0.76
CA ALA A 38 -14.70 2.05 1.66
C ALA A 38 -15.49 3.14 0.93
N SER A 39 -16.75 2.87 0.57
CA SER A 39 -17.60 3.69 -0.31
C SER A 39 -17.72 5.18 0.07
N PHE A 40 -17.49 5.52 1.34
CA PHE A 40 -17.64 6.90 1.85
C PHE A 40 -16.37 7.46 2.51
N PHE A 41 -15.26 6.72 2.51
CA PHE A 41 -14.01 7.14 3.16
C PHE A 41 -12.84 7.20 2.18
N SER A 42 -12.56 6.08 1.50
CA SER A 42 -11.53 6.02 0.48
C SER A 42 -11.86 4.96 -0.56
N THR A 43 -11.73 5.36 -1.81
CA THR A 43 -11.84 4.49 -3.00
C THR A 43 -10.51 3.89 -3.41
N GLY A 44 -9.42 4.13 -2.66
CA GLY A 44 -8.08 3.66 -3.01
C GLY A 44 -7.41 4.45 -4.13
N MET A 45 -6.28 3.92 -4.61
CA MET A 45 -5.49 4.48 -5.71
C MET A 45 -5.17 3.42 -6.77
N THR A 46 -5.08 3.87 -8.02
CA THR A 46 -4.36 3.15 -9.08
C THR A 46 -2.86 3.15 -8.80
N LEU A 47 -2.11 2.25 -9.44
CA LEU A 47 -0.65 2.23 -9.32
C LEU A 47 0.00 3.52 -9.83
N SER A 48 -0.54 4.13 -10.89
CA SER A 48 -0.05 5.42 -11.40
C SER A 48 -0.29 6.56 -10.42
N GLU A 49 -1.43 6.59 -9.74
CA GLU A 49 -1.72 7.57 -8.67
C GLU A 49 -0.76 7.37 -7.49
N LEU A 50 -0.52 6.12 -7.05
CA LEU A 50 0.45 5.82 -6.00
C LEU A 50 1.87 6.26 -6.38
N ALA A 51 2.30 5.98 -7.63
CA ALA A 51 3.61 6.38 -8.11
C ALA A 51 3.77 7.91 -8.13
N ASN A 52 2.75 8.62 -8.59
CA ASN A 52 2.73 10.08 -8.54
C ASN A 52 2.75 10.61 -7.11
N GLU A 53 2.04 9.98 -6.18
CA GLU A 53 2.02 10.38 -4.77
C GLU A 53 3.40 10.21 -4.12
N LEU A 54 4.07 9.08 -4.34
CA LEU A 54 5.43 8.85 -3.87
C LEU A 54 6.41 9.88 -4.45
N LYS A 55 6.30 10.15 -5.76
CA LYS A 55 7.11 11.17 -6.44
C LYS A 55 6.87 12.58 -5.88
N ASN A 56 5.62 12.95 -5.64
CA ASN A 56 5.24 14.25 -5.06
C ASN A 56 5.81 14.44 -3.65
N ARG A 57 6.03 13.33 -2.92
CA ARG A 57 6.69 13.32 -1.61
C ARG A 57 8.22 13.25 -1.68
N GLY A 58 8.80 13.34 -2.87
CA GLY A 58 10.24 13.41 -3.08
C GLY A 58 10.93 12.07 -3.36
N ALA A 59 10.18 10.96 -3.43
CA ALA A 59 10.80 9.67 -3.77
C ALA A 59 11.38 9.69 -5.19
N ILE A 60 12.67 9.39 -5.30
CA ILE A 60 13.38 9.26 -6.59
C ILE A 60 13.38 7.82 -7.10
N ASN A 61 13.29 6.85 -6.18
CA ASN A 61 13.08 5.44 -6.45
C ASN A 61 11.95 4.96 -5.55
N ALA A 62 11.01 4.18 -6.08
CA ALA A 62 9.89 3.68 -5.30
C ALA A 62 9.35 2.36 -5.85
N MET A 63 8.71 1.58 -4.99
CA MET A 63 8.05 0.32 -5.34
C MET A 63 6.71 0.16 -4.62
N ASN A 64 5.78 -0.52 -5.30
CA ASN A 64 4.54 -0.98 -4.69
C ASN A 64 4.79 -2.27 -3.90
N LEU A 65 4.16 -2.40 -2.74
CA LEU A 65 4.14 -3.59 -1.90
C LEU A 65 2.75 -4.27 -1.97
N ASP A 66 2.54 -5.31 -1.16
CA ASP A 66 1.21 -5.92 -1.06
C ASP A 66 0.15 -4.89 -0.63
N GLY A 67 -1.06 -5.04 -1.17
CA GLY A 67 -2.14 -4.07 -1.05
C GLY A 67 -3.47 -4.72 -0.69
N GLY A 68 -4.56 -4.03 -1.02
CA GLY A 68 -5.91 -4.47 -0.66
C GLY A 68 -6.05 -4.60 0.86
N GLY A 69 -6.70 -5.67 1.32
CA GLY A 69 -6.88 -5.92 2.75
C GLY A 69 -5.61 -6.06 3.60
N SER A 70 -4.42 -6.17 2.98
CA SER A 70 -3.12 -6.18 3.70
C SER A 70 -2.61 -4.79 4.01
N SER A 71 -3.11 -3.75 3.33
CA SER A 71 -2.67 -2.38 3.58
C SER A 71 -3.08 -1.94 4.97
N ALA A 72 -2.09 -1.79 5.85
CA ALA A 72 -2.28 -1.30 7.20
C ALA A 72 -1.04 -0.52 7.67
N LEU A 73 -1.26 0.54 8.44
CA LEU A 73 -0.20 1.30 9.12
C LEU A 73 -0.47 1.29 10.63
N PHE A 74 0.47 0.77 11.39
CA PHE A 74 0.45 0.80 12.84
C PHE A 74 1.48 1.81 13.33
N PHE A 75 1.06 2.77 14.15
CA PHE A 75 1.93 3.79 14.70
C PHE A 75 1.51 4.15 16.13
N ASN A 76 2.51 4.27 17.00
CA ASN A 76 2.35 4.66 18.40
C ASN A 76 1.30 3.83 19.19
N GLY A 77 1.33 2.51 19.04
CA GLY A 77 0.45 1.61 19.79
C GLY A 77 -0.97 1.46 19.23
N SER A 78 -1.27 2.07 18.08
CA SER A 78 -2.59 2.00 17.45
C SER A 78 -2.50 1.88 15.94
N ILE A 79 -3.55 1.34 15.32
CA ILE A 79 -3.72 1.39 13.88
C ILE A 79 -4.12 2.82 13.46
N CYS A 80 -3.47 3.32 12.41
CA CYS A 80 -3.70 4.66 11.87
C CYS A 80 -4.39 4.66 10.49
N SER A 81 -4.52 3.48 9.89
CA SER A 81 -5.24 3.25 8.63
C SER A 81 -6.64 2.68 8.89
N ASN A 82 -7.42 2.49 7.83
CA ASN A 82 -8.74 1.88 7.84
C ASN A 82 -8.77 0.58 6.98
N PRO A 83 -8.17 -0.53 7.45
CA PRO A 83 -8.04 -1.76 6.65
C PRO A 83 -9.40 -2.40 6.37
N ASN A 84 -9.48 -3.12 5.25
CA ASN A 84 -10.70 -3.81 4.80
C ASN A 84 -11.95 -2.93 4.82
N GLY A 85 -11.80 -1.64 4.51
CA GLY A 85 -12.88 -0.66 4.53
C GLY A 85 -13.57 -0.50 5.89
N GLY A 86 -12.86 -0.76 7.00
CA GLY A 86 -13.38 -0.67 8.36
C GLY A 86 -13.84 -1.99 8.97
N ALA A 87 -13.71 -3.10 8.24
CA ALA A 87 -13.98 -4.43 8.80
C ALA A 87 -12.87 -4.93 9.75
N GLY A 88 -11.77 -4.18 9.90
CA GLY A 88 -10.65 -4.49 10.79
C GLY A 88 -9.42 -5.04 10.07
N GLU A 89 -8.38 -5.35 10.83
CA GLU A 89 -7.10 -5.84 10.32
C GLU A 89 -7.19 -7.24 9.69
N ARG A 90 -6.36 -7.50 8.67
CA ARG A 90 -6.19 -8.83 8.07
C ARG A 90 -4.92 -9.48 8.63
N ALA A 91 -4.97 -10.79 8.90
CA ALA A 91 -3.75 -11.53 9.20
C ALA A 91 -2.81 -11.52 7.99
N ILE A 92 -1.56 -11.11 8.21
CA ILE A 92 -0.50 -11.02 7.20
C ILE A 92 0.65 -11.97 7.55
N ALA A 93 1.38 -12.44 6.54
CA ALA A 93 2.51 -13.35 6.75
C ALA A 93 3.78 -12.62 7.20
N ASN A 94 3.95 -11.36 6.80
CA ASN A 94 5.13 -10.55 7.07
C ASN A 94 4.76 -9.05 7.17
N ALA A 95 5.67 -8.26 7.75
CA ALA A 95 5.53 -6.81 7.89
C ALA A 95 6.90 -6.12 7.80
N ILE A 96 6.91 -4.83 7.46
CA ILE A 96 8.08 -3.96 7.61
C ILE A 96 7.95 -3.25 8.97
N LEU A 97 8.92 -3.47 9.86
CA LEU A 97 8.96 -2.85 11.18
C LEU A 97 10.14 -1.89 11.28
N PHE A 98 9.86 -0.68 11.75
CA PHE A 98 10.87 0.31 12.10
C PHE A 98 11.18 0.17 13.58
N VAL A 99 12.37 -0.35 13.88
CA VAL A 99 12.84 -0.56 15.26
C VAL A 99 13.88 0.53 15.56
N PRO A 100 13.78 1.21 16.71
CA PRO A 100 14.83 2.13 17.15
C PRO A 100 16.15 1.37 17.34
N ASN A 101 17.26 2.05 17.04
CA ASN A 101 18.60 1.54 17.31
C ASN A 101 18.91 1.54 18.80
#